data_AF-A0A101JWJ1-F1
#
_entry.id   AF-A0A101JWJ1-F1
#
_cell.length_a   1.000
_cell.length_b   1.000
_cell.length_c   1.000
_cell.angle_alpha   90.00
_cell.angle_beta   90.00
_cell.angle_gamma   90.00
#
_symmetry.space_group_name_H-M   'P 1'
#
loop_
_entity.id
_entity.type
_entity.pdbx_description
1 polymer ?
#
loop_
_entity_poly.entity_id
_entity_poly.type
_entity_poly.pdbx_seq_one_letter_code
_entity_poly.pdbx_strand_id
1 'polypeptide(L)' 'MGDAGPEAAAVNDLVGLPVAEVERDLILATLRETRGNRTHAAHILGLSIRTLRNKIVAYAAEGHDVPEPGTAIH' A
#
# COMPACT_ATOMS: atom_id res chain seq x y z
N MET A 1 -10.53 11.20 -30.22
CA MET A 1 -11.02 11.40 -28.84
C MET A 1 -10.52 10.20 -28.07
N GLY A 2 -9.52 10.39 -27.20
CA GLY A 2 -8.74 9.30 -26.62
C GLY A 2 -9.57 8.41 -25.70
N ASP A 3 -9.59 7.12 -25.99
CA ASP A 3 -9.95 6.09 -25.04
C ASP A 3 -8.78 5.97 -24.06
N ALA A 4 -8.95 6.59 -22.89
CA ALA A 4 -8.05 6.32 -21.78
C ALA A 4 -8.42 4.92 -21.29
N GLY A 5 -7.53 3.96 -21.49
CA GLY A 5 -7.77 2.57 -21.08
C GLY A 5 -8.15 2.46 -19.60
N PRO A 6 -8.73 1.33 -19.15
CA PRO A 6 -9.29 1.17 -17.80
C PRO A 6 -8.30 1.51 -16.68
N GLU A 7 -7.00 1.38 -16.93
CA GLU A 7 -5.92 1.73 -16.01
C GLU A 7 -5.84 3.25 -15.74
N ALA A 8 -6.06 4.07 -16.76
CA ALA A 8 -6.08 5.53 -16.61
C ALA A 8 -7.32 6.02 -15.85
N ALA A 9 -8.45 5.31 -15.95
CA ALA A 9 -9.64 5.60 -15.16
C ALA A 9 -9.40 5.40 -13.66
N ALA A 10 -8.75 4.29 -13.27
CA ALA A 10 -8.42 4.01 -11.86
C ALA A 10 -7.50 5.07 -11.24
N VAL A 11 -6.57 5.64 -12.01
CA VAL A 11 -5.69 6.72 -11.53
C VAL A 11 -6.46 8.04 -11.39
N ASN A 12 -7.42 8.33 -12.27
CA ASN A 12 -8.27 9.53 -12.16
C ASN A 12 -9.11 9.52 -10.88
N ASP A 13 -9.53 8.35 -10.39
CA ASP A 13 -10.31 8.22 -9.15
C ASP A 13 -9.51 8.60 -7.89
N LEU A 14 -8.16 8.62 -7.98
CA LEU A 14 -7.28 9.03 -6.88
C LEU A 14 -7.10 10.56 -6.81
N VAL A 15 -7.52 11.30 -7.84
CA VAL A 15 -7.31 12.75 -7.93
C VAL A 15 -8.13 13.47 -6.87
N GLY A 16 -7.46 14.32 -6.08
CA GLY A 16 -8.07 15.09 -4.99
C GLY A 16 -7.98 14.42 -3.62
N LEU A 17 -7.54 13.15 -3.55
CA LEU A 17 -7.24 12.49 -2.29
C LEU A 17 -5.89 12.96 -1.71
N PRO A 18 -5.74 13.01 -0.38
CA PRO A 18 -4.44 13.25 0.24
C PRO A 18 -3.43 12.18 -0.15
N VAL A 19 -2.21 12.59 -0.50
CA VAL A 19 -1.14 11.64 -0.86
C VAL A 19 -0.89 10.63 0.27
N ALA A 20 -1.00 11.05 1.53
CA ALA A 20 -0.82 10.16 2.67
C ALA A 20 -1.86 9.03 2.75
N GLU A 21 -3.09 9.29 2.32
CA GLU A 21 -4.17 8.29 2.28
C GLU A 21 -3.95 7.30 1.14
N VAL A 22 -3.65 7.81 -0.06
CA VAL A 22 -3.32 6.97 -1.22
C VAL A 22 -2.09 6.11 -0.95
N GLU A 23 -1.04 6.69 -0.37
CA GLU A 23 0.18 5.97 0.01
C GLU A 23 -0.11 4.86 1.03
N ARG A 24 -0.88 5.16 2.08
CA ARG A 24 -1.25 4.18 3.11
C ARG A 24 -2.00 3.01 2.50
N ASP A 25 -3.04 3.28 1.73
CA ASP A 25 -3.91 2.25 1.19
C ASP A 25 -3.15 1.37 0.19
N LEU A 26 -2.26 1.97 -0.60
CA LEU A 26 -1.34 1.26 -1.49
C LEU A 26 -0.34 0.37 -0.72
N ILE A 27 0.25 0.88 0.36
CA ILE A 27 1.15 0.10 1.24
C ILE A 27 0.42 -1.10 1.84
N LEU A 28 -0.77 -0.89 2.40
CA LEU A 28 -1.55 -1.95 3.04
C LEU A 28 -2.02 -3.00 2.03
N ALA A 29 -2.46 -2.57 0.84
CA ALA A 29 -2.83 -3.48 -0.24
C ALA A 29 -1.66 -4.35 -0.68
N THR A 30 -0.48 -3.76 -0.86
CA THR A 30 0.72 -4.51 -1.23
C THR A 30 1.16 -5.47 -0.12
N LEU A 31 1.03 -5.09 1.15
CA LEU A 31 1.29 -5.99 2.26
C LEU A 31 0.34 -7.19 2.28
N ARG A 32 -0.96 -6.99 1.98
CA ARG A 32 -1.91 -8.11 1.85
C ARG A 32 -1.52 -9.06 0.71
N GLU A 33 -1.22 -8.51 -0.47
CA GLU A 33 -0.79 -9.30 -1.63
C GLU A 33 0.48 -10.10 -1.34
N THR A 34 1.43 -9.49 -0.65
CA THR A 34 2.69 -10.14 -0.24
C THR A 34 2.58 -10.95 1.05
N ARG A 35 1.37 -11.17 1.59
CA ARG A 35 1.10 -11.95 2.81
C ARG A 35 1.92 -11.48 4.03
N GLY A 36 2.02 -10.16 4.18
CA GLY A 36 2.76 -9.50 5.26
C GLY A 36 4.28 -9.50 5.05
N ASN A 37 4.80 -9.95 3.90
CA ASN A 37 6.24 -9.92 3.63
C ASN A 37 6.73 -8.50 3.35
N ARG A 38 7.16 -7.83 4.43
CA ARG A 38 7.65 -6.44 4.42
C ARG A 38 8.82 -6.21 3.46
N THR A 39 9.75 -7.15 3.33
CA THR A 39 10.90 -7.00 2.42
C THR A 39 10.44 -7.00 0.97
N HIS A 40 9.52 -7.90 0.62
CA HIS A 40 8.99 -7.99 -0.73
C HIS A 40 8.09 -6.79 -1.07
N ALA A 41 7.21 -6.39 -0.15
CA ALA A 41 6.37 -5.19 -0.31
C ALA A 41 7.21 -3.92 -0.51
N ALA A 42 8.28 -3.74 0.27
CA ALA A 42 9.19 -2.59 0.13
C ALA A 42 9.82 -2.56 -1.26
N HIS A 43 10.25 -3.72 -1.77
CA HIS A 43 10.83 -3.84 -3.11
C HIS A 43 9.82 -3.50 -4.22
N ILE A 44 8.58 -3.99 -4.13
CA ILE A 44 7.51 -3.68 -5.10
C ILE A 44 7.20 -2.19 -5.12
N LEU A 45 7.12 -1.56 -3.94
CA LEU A 45 6.79 -0.14 -3.80
C LEU A 45 7.97 0.80 -4.08
N GLY A 46 9.19 0.27 -4.28
CA GLY A 46 10.39 1.09 -4.45
C GLY A 46 10.78 1.86 -3.18
N LEU A 47 10.37 1.39 -2.00
CA LEU A 47 10.67 2.01 -0.71
C LEU A 47 11.83 1.29 -0.02
N SER A 48 12.57 2.00 0.83
CA SER A 48 13.50 1.32 1.74
C SER A 48 12.73 0.50 2.78
N ILE A 49 13.28 -0.64 3.20
CA ILE A 49 12.68 -1.45 4.27
C ILE A 49 12.51 -0.66 5.58
N ARG A 50 13.40 0.31 5.85
CA ARG A 50 13.27 1.21 7.01
C ARG A 50 12.05 2.12 6.87
N THR A 51 11.85 2.72 5.70
CA THR A 51 10.69 3.58 5.42
C THR A 51 9.40 2.80 5.59
N LEU A 52 9.30 1.60 4.97
CA LEU A 52 8.11 0.77 5.08
C LEU A 52 7.82 0.41 6.55
N ARG A 53 8.84 0.01 7.31
CA ARG A 53 8.69 -0.30 8.75
C ARG A 53 8.19 0.89 9.56
N ASN A 54 8.70 2.08 9.32
CA ASN A 54 8.25 3.28 10.01
C ASN A 54 6.78 3.59 9.69
N LYS A 55 6.40 3.45 8.42
CA LYS A 55 5.02 3.68 7.95
C LYS A 55 4.03 2.72 8.58
N ILE A 56 4.30 1.42 8.56
CA ILE A 56 3.38 0.43 9.16
C ILE A 56 3.26 0.59 10.68
N VAL A 57 4.30 1.04 11.38
CA VAL A 57 4.22 1.34 12.82
C VAL A 57 3.31 2.55 13.06
N ALA A 58 3.44 3.60 12.25
CA ALA A 58 2.54 4.76 12.33
C ALA A 58 1.09 4.37 12.05
N TYR A 59 0.84 3.59 10.99
CA TYR A 59 -0.50 3.13 10.65
C TYR A 59 -1.13 2.28 11.75
N ALA A 60 -0.36 1.37 12.36
CA ALA A 60 -0.84 0.59 13.50
C ALA A 60 -1.17 1.48 14.72
N ALA A 61 -0.36 2.52 14.98
CA ALA A 61 -0.62 3.48 16.05
C ALA A 61 -1.86 4.36 15.77
N GLU A 62 -2.16 4.61 14.50
CA GLU A 62 -3.37 5.30 14.04
C GLU A 62 -4.61 4.38 14.02
N GLY A 63 -4.45 3.08 14.33
CA GLY A 63 -5.54 2.10 14.41
C GLY A 63 -5.87 1.39 13.10
N HIS A 64 -5.02 1.50 12.08
CA HIS A 64 -5.18 0.76 10.83
C HIS A 64 -4.77 -0.71 10.96
N ASP A 65 -5.48 -1.58 10.25
CA ASP A 65 -5.16 -3.00 10.17
C ASP A 65 -3.93 -3.23 9.29
N VAL A 66 -2.83 -3.62 9.94
CA VAL A 66 -1.54 -3.88 9.29
C VAL A 66 -1.34 -5.40 9.20
N PRO A 67 -1.23 -5.97 7.99
CA PRO A 67 -1.01 -7.41 7.83
C PRO A 67 0.28 -7.87 8.51
N GLU A 68 0.16 -8.85 9.41
CA GLU A 68 1.31 -9.42 10.09
C GLU A 68 2.10 -10.40 9.20
N PRO A 69 3.44 -10.42 9.29
CA PRO A 69 4.25 -11.36 8.55
C PRO A 69 3.96 -12.80 8.99
N GLY A 70 3.51 -13.64 8.07
CA GLY A 70 3.31 -15.08 8.32
C GLY A 70 1.90 -15.50 8.75
N THR A 71 0.97 -14.56 8.95
CA THR A 71 -0.46 -14.87 9.15
C THR A 71 -1.19 -14.81 7.81
N ALA A 72 -0.95 -15.81 6.97
CA ALA A 72 -1.84 -16.10 5.84
C ALA A 72 -2.84 -17.16 6.31
N ILE A 73 -3.90 -16.74 6.98
CA ILE A 73 -5.11 -17.57 7.11
C ILE A 73 -6.00 -17.24 5.91
N HIS A 74 -5.89 -18.06 4.87
CA HIS A 74 -6.96 -18.31 3.91
C HIS A 74 -7.50 -19.71 4.16
#